data_AF-A0A2G5E4I7-F1
#
_entry.id   AF-A0A2G5E4I7-F1
#
_cell.length_a   1.000
_cell.length_b   1.000
_cell.length_c   1.000
_cell.angle_alpha   90.00
_cell.angle_beta   90.00
_cell.angle_gamma   90.00
#
_symmetry.space_group_name_H-M   'P 1'
#
loop_
_entity.id
_entity.type
_entity.pdbx_description
1 polymer ?
#
loop_
_entity_poly.entity_id
_entity_poly.type
_entity_poly.pdbx_seq_one_letter_code
_entity_poly.pdbx_strand_id
1 'polypeptide(L)'
;MNYHMKLYHVLGLFAVLCFMKAASAMEVRVGGSSGWTVPTTFSYNEWAEKNRFQVGDSLLFVYNSDKDSVYQVTKEDYDQCNTAKPIKKHNDGHTTIRFYESGAHYFISGNYENCQKNEKMVVKVMAYRGSSNAASSSRYLSSIGGVGAFVASFLLLHIA
;
A
#
# COMPACT_ATOMS: atom_id res chain seq x y z
N MET A 1 -20.45 38.64 22.82
CA MET A 1 -21.04 37.38 22.31
C MET A 1 -20.33 36.77 21.09
N ASN A 2 -19.42 37.47 20.39
CA ASN A 2 -18.81 36.95 19.15
C ASN A 2 -17.56 36.06 19.35
N TYR A 3 -16.88 36.15 20.49
CA TYR A 3 -15.66 35.38 20.75
C TYR A 3 -15.94 33.90 21.04
N HIS A 4 -17.06 33.59 21.72
CA HIS A 4 -17.46 32.19 21.96
C HIS A 4 -17.81 31.48 20.64
N MET A 5 -18.58 32.13 19.75
CA MET A 5 -18.85 31.55 18.42
C MET A 5 -17.56 31.35 17.62
N LYS A 6 -16.65 32.32 17.60
CA LYS A 6 -15.34 32.16 16.94
C LYS A 6 -14.51 31.04 17.57
N LEU A 7 -14.53 30.91 18.89
CA LEU A 7 -13.86 29.85 19.63
C LEU A 7 -14.40 28.47 19.26
N TYR A 8 -15.72 28.29 19.18
CA TYR A 8 -16.34 27.02 18.77
C TYR A 8 -16.02 26.65 17.32
N HIS A 9 -15.96 27.62 16.40
CA HIS A 9 -15.56 27.36 15.02
C HIS A 9 -14.08 26.97 14.91
N VAL A 10 -13.19 27.66 15.64
CA VAL A 10 -11.76 27.33 15.66
C VAL A 10 -11.53 25.95 16.28
N LEU A 11 -12.23 25.64 17.39
CA LEU A 11 -12.17 24.32 18.03
C LEU A 11 -12.73 23.22 17.11
N GLY A 12 -13.83 23.49 16.40
CA GLY A 12 -14.41 22.56 15.42
C GLY A 12 -13.50 22.30 14.23
N LEU A 13 -12.89 23.36 13.66
CA LEU A 13 -11.95 23.24 12.54
C LEU A 13 -10.68 22.48 12.95
N PHE A 14 -10.15 22.77 14.15
CA PHE A 14 -9.01 22.05 14.70
C PHE A 14 -9.33 20.57 14.93
N ALA A 15 -10.52 20.26 15.48
CA ALA A 15 -10.96 18.88 15.65
C ALA A 15 -11.03 18.13 14.31
N VAL A 16 -11.63 18.72 13.27
CA VAL A 16 -11.71 18.12 11.92
C VAL A 16 -10.32 17.84 11.34
N LEU A 17 -9.37 18.76 11.49
CA LEU A 17 -7.99 18.56 11.03
C LEU A 17 -7.29 17.41 11.77
N CYS A 18 -7.54 17.23 13.06
CA CYS A 18 -6.99 16.11 13.84
C CYS A 18 -7.56 14.73 13.44
N PHE A 19 -8.74 14.66 12.83
CA PHE A 19 -9.34 13.40 12.36
C PHE A 19 -8.89 12.99 10.95
N MET A 20 -8.19 13.86 10.22
CA MET A 20 -7.60 13.55 8.92
C MET A 20 -6.36 12.66 9.13
N LYS A 21 -6.51 11.35 9.00
CA LYS A 21 -5.34 10.45 8.97
C LYS A 21 -4.54 10.70 7.70
N ALA A 22 -3.25 11.04 7.86
CA ALA A 22 -2.33 11.08 6.73
C ALA A 22 -2.18 9.65 6.16
N ALA A 23 -2.51 9.48 4.88
CA ALA A 23 -2.19 8.26 4.16
C ALA A 23 -0.72 8.33 3.73
N SER A 24 0.17 7.63 4.44
CA SER A 24 1.56 7.47 4.05
C SER A 24 1.77 6.11 3.37
N ALA A 25 2.53 6.08 2.28
CA ALA A 25 3.01 4.83 1.70
C ALA A 25 3.96 4.12 2.68
N MET A 26 3.71 2.84 2.96
CA MET A 26 4.56 2.04 3.83
C MET A 26 5.68 1.40 3.00
N GLU A 27 6.93 1.49 3.46
CA GLU A 27 8.03 0.67 2.95
C GLU A 27 8.33 -0.47 3.92
N VAL A 28 8.36 -1.71 3.42
CA VAL A 28 8.60 -2.91 4.24
C VAL A 28 9.84 -3.63 3.77
N ARG A 29 10.82 -3.78 4.65
CA ARG A 29 12.04 -4.55 4.38
C ARG A 29 11.77 -6.05 4.42
N VAL A 30 11.96 -6.71 3.28
CA VAL A 30 11.75 -8.15 3.11
C VAL A 30 12.78 -8.93 3.94
N GLY A 31 12.31 -9.94 4.70
CA GLY A 31 13.17 -10.76 5.55
C GLY A 31 13.77 -10.04 6.77
N GLY A 32 13.38 -8.79 7.05
CA GLY A 32 13.86 -8.02 8.20
C GLY A 32 15.38 -7.79 8.15
N SER A 33 16.07 -8.09 9.25
CA SER A 33 17.53 -7.92 9.36
C SER A 33 18.31 -8.86 8.44
N SER A 34 17.79 -10.06 8.19
CA SER A 34 18.42 -11.05 7.29
C SER A 34 18.39 -10.62 5.82
N GLY A 35 17.42 -9.78 5.43
CA GLY A 35 17.24 -9.36 4.05
C GLY A 35 16.70 -10.49 3.16
N TRP A 36 16.97 -10.37 1.85
CA TRP A 36 16.63 -11.36 0.84
C TRP A 36 17.80 -12.35 0.72
N THR A 37 17.55 -13.55 1.24
CA THR A 37 18.46 -14.70 1.29
C THR A 37 17.68 -15.99 1.43
N VAL A 38 18.30 -17.14 1.13
CA VAL A 38 17.70 -18.46 1.30
C VAL A 38 17.20 -18.62 2.74
N PRO A 39 15.88 -18.84 2.93
CA PRO A 39 15.32 -18.87 4.26
C PRO A 39 15.65 -20.21 4.95
N THR A 40 16.01 -20.15 6.23
CA THR A 40 16.40 -21.32 7.03
C THR A 40 15.35 -21.73 8.06
N THR A 41 14.66 -20.76 8.66
CA THR A 41 13.71 -20.97 9.77
C THR A 41 12.32 -20.37 9.53
N PHE A 42 12.11 -19.75 8.37
CA PHE A 42 10.86 -19.07 8.03
C PHE A 42 10.49 -19.30 6.55
N SER A 43 9.30 -18.86 6.17
CA SER A 43 8.86 -18.82 4.78
C SER A 43 8.55 -17.38 4.40
N TYR A 44 9.03 -16.92 3.24
CA TYR A 44 8.68 -15.58 2.75
C TYR A 44 7.18 -15.44 2.45
N ASN A 45 6.50 -16.52 2.07
CA ASN A 45 5.05 -16.48 1.88
C ASN A 45 4.31 -16.26 3.22
N GLU A 46 4.71 -16.98 4.27
CA GLU A 46 4.14 -16.75 5.61
C GLU A 46 4.47 -15.35 6.14
N TRP A 47 5.67 -14.85 5.85
CA TRP A 47 6.05 -13.47 6.17
C TRP A 47 5.16 -12.47 5.41
N ALA A 48 4.93 -12.69 4.12
CA ALA A 48 4.09 -11.82 3.30
C ALA A 48 2.63 -11.83 3.77
N GLU A 49 2.09 -12.98 4.17
CA GLU A 49 0.73 -13.14 4.68
C GLU A 49 0.48 -12.42 6.01
N LYS A 50 1.52 -12.28 6.84
CA LYS A 50 1.45 -11.48 8.09
C LYS A 50 1.42 -9.98 7.83
N ASN A 51 1.79 -9.54 6.63
CA ASN A 51 1.80 -8.13 6.24
C ASN A 51 0.55 -7.77 5.42
N ARG A 52 0.13 -6.51 5.50
CA ARG A 52 -1.05 -5.99 4.77
C ARG A 52 -0.64 -4.93 3.76
N PHE A 53 -0.35 -5.35 2.54
CA PHE A 53 0.08 -4.45 1.47
C PHE A 53 -1.10 -3.80 0.75
N GLN A 54 -0.94 -2.53 0.41
CA GLN A 54 -1.90 -1.76 -0.40
C GLN A 54 -1.19 -1.09 -1.57
N VAL A 55 -1.97 -0.71 -2.59
CA VAL A 55 -1.45 0.14 -3.67
C VAL A 55 -0.83 1.41 -3.07
N GLY A 56 0.39 1.70 -3.49
CA GLY A 56 1.20 2.79 -2.99
C GLY A 56 2.33 2.36 -2.06
N ASP A 57 2.21 1.20 -1.40
CA ASP A 57 3.26 0.62 -0.55
C ASP A 57 4.45 0.11 -1.37
N SER A 58 5.58 -0.09 -0.70
CA SER A 58 6.82 -0.58 -1.29
C SER A 58 7.43 -1.72 -0.49
N LEU A 59 8.12 -2.61 -1.19
CA LEU A 59 9.05 -3.57 -0.61
C LEU A 59 10.47 -3.07 -0.78
N LEU A 60 11.28 -3.24 0.26
CA LEU A 60 12.73 -3.08 0.18
C LEU A 60 13.41 -4.44 0.26
N PHE A 61 14.09 -4.81 -0.82
CA PHE A 61 14.95 -5.99 -0.89
C PHE A 61 16.40 -5.58 -0.67
N VAL A 62 17.09 -6.25 0.25
CA VAL A 62 18.53 -6.07 0.49
C VAL A 62 19.19 -7.43 0.38
N TYR A 63 20.16 -7.58 -0.52
CA TYR A 63 20.83 -8.84 -0.85
C TYR A 63 22.26 -8.60 -1.36
N ASN A 64 23.08 -9.64 -1.38
CA ASN A 64 24.40 -9.57 -2.01
C ASN A 64 24.23 -9.72 -3.53
N SER A 65 24.42 -8.62 -4.28
CA SER A 65 24.24 -8.58 -5.74
C SER A 65 25.21 -9.47 -6.52
N ASP A 66 26.33 -9.89 -5.93
CA ASP A 66 27.27 -10.82 -6.57
C ASP A 66 26.79 -12.27 -6.50
N LYS A 67 25.86 -12.57 -5.58
CA LYS A 67 25.37 -13.93 -5.31
C LYS A 67 23.91 -14.13 -5.68
N ASP A 68 23.12 -13.07 -5.67
CA ASP A 68 21.69 -13.12 -5.87
C ASP A 68 21.11 -11.88 -6.57
N SER A 69 19.84 -11.97 -6.95
CA SER A 69 19.01 -10.95 -7.58
C SER A 69 17.54 -11.20 -7.27
N VAL A 70 16.69 -10.19 -7.45
CA VAL A 70 15.24 -10.28 -7.24
C VAL A 70 14.54 -10.17 -8.57
N TYR A 71 13.82 -11.20 -8.96
CA TYR A 71 13.05 -11.22 -10.22
C TYR A 71 11.56 -11.17 -9.92
N GLN A 72 10.86 -10.24 -10.57
CA GLN A 72 9.40 -10.27 -10.63
C GLN A 72 8.99 -11.15 -11.80
N VAL A 73 8.09 -12.11 -11.56
CA VAL A 73 7.76 -13.16 -12.53
C VAL A 73 6.25 -13.40 -12.63
N THR A 74 5.85 -14.24 -13.59
CA THR A 74 4.49 -14.78 -13.67
C THR A 74 4.24 -15.81 -12.58
N LYS A 75 2.98 -16.21 -12.37
CA LYS A 75 2.66 -17.29 -11.43
C LYS A 75 3.30 -18.60 -11.87
N GLU A 76 3.24 -18.91 -13.15
CA GLU A 76 3.77 -20.15 -13.73
C GLU A 76 5.29 -20.24 -13.53
N ASP A 77 6.00 -19.16 -13.79
CA ASP A 77 7.45 -19.08 -13.59
C ASP A 77 7.83 -19.15 -12.10
N TYR A 78 7.01 -18.57 -11.21
CA TYR A 78 7.19 -18.70 -9.76
C TYR A 78 7.06 -20.14 -9.27
N ASP A 79 6.07 -20.88 -9.79
CA ASP A 79 5.82 -22.26 -9.40
C ASP A 79 6.98 -23.16 -9.81
N GLN A 80 7.61 -22.87 -10.95
CA GLN A 80 8.72 -23.64 -11.53
C GLN A 80 10.11 -23.09 -11.23
N CYS A 81 10.21 -21.95 -10.53
CA CYS A 81 11.47 -21.20 -10.38
C CYS A 81 12.14 -20.88 -11.73
N ASN A 82 11.37 -20.55 -12.75
CA ASN A 82 11.89 -20.22 -14.07
C ASN A 82 12.48 -18.80 -14.08
N THR A 83 13.81 -18.71 -14.19
CA THR A 83 14.56 -17.44 -14.20
C THR A 83 14.82 -16.91 -15.61
N ALA A 84 14.38 -17.61 -16.66
CA ALA A 84 14.76 -17.29 -18.04
C ALA A 84 14.11 -16.00 -18.57
N LYS A 85 12.83 -15.77 -18.25
CA LYS A 85 12.03 -14.65 -18.80
C LYS A 85 11.25 -13.90 -17.71
N PRO A 86 11.93 -13.30 -16.74
CA PRO A 86 11.24 -12.51 -15.72
C PRO A 86 10.64 -11.24 -16.32
N ILE A 87 9.56 -10.78 -15.70
CA ILE A 87 8.89 -9.52 -16.03
C ILE A 87 9.81 -8.35 -15.72
N LYS A 88 10.51 -8.40 -14.57
CA LYS A 88 11.54 -7.43 -14.18
C LYS A 88 12.69 -8.12 -13.47
N LYS A 89 13.90 -7.61 -13.69
CA LYS A 89 15.14 -8.05 -13.04
C LYS A 89 15.71 -6.93 -12.18
N HIS A 90 16.15 -7.26 -10.99
CA HIS A 90 16.83 -6.35 -10.08
C HIS A 90 18.09 -7.02 -9.54
N ASN A 91 19.25 -6.42 -9.79
CA ASN A 91 20.57 -6.99 -9.49
C ASN A 91 21.46 -5.97 -8.76
N ASP A 92 20.88 -4.94 -8.13
CA ASP A 92 21.59 -3.83 -7.51
C ASP A 92 21.90 -4.05 -6.02
N GLY A 93 21.41 -5.15 -5.43
CA GLY A 93 21.63 -5.50 -4.01
C GLY A 93 20.79 -4.69 -3.02
N HIS A 94 20.14 -3.62 -3.49
CA HIS A 94 19.30 -2.74 -2.70
C HIS A 94 18.16 -2.20 -3.56
N THR A 95 17.08 -2.98 -3.66
CA THR A 95 15.97 -2.72 -4.58
C THR A 95 14.71 -2.30 -3.83
N THR A 96 14.17 -1.12 -4.14
CA THR A 96 12.81 -0.74 -3.71
C THR A 96 11.79 -0.99 -4.83
N ILE A 97 10.76 -1.78 -4.56
CA ILE A 97 9.68 -2.10 -5.50
C ILE A 97 8.36 -1.55 -4.96
N ARG A 98 7.81 -0.55 -5.64
CA ARG A 98 6.51 0.05 -5.31
C ARG A 98 5.37 -0.64 -6.04
N PHE A 99 4.28 -0.88 -5.34
CA PHE A 99 3.06 -1.46 -5.92
C PHE A 99 2.12 -0.38 -6.44
N TYR A 100 1.86 -0.41 -7.75
CA TYR A 100 0.92 0.50 -8.42
C TYR A 100 -0.43 -0.14 -8.71
N GLU A 101 -0.50 -1.47 -8.65
CA GLU A 101 -1.69 -2.25 -8.98
C GLU A 101 -2.02 -3.19 -7.83
N SER A 102 -3.32 -3.46 -7.66
CA SER A 102 -3.78 -4.49 -6.74
C SER A 102 -3.69 -5.87 -7.38
N GLY A 103 -3.48 -6.90 -6.57
CA GLY A 103 -3.41 -8.27 -7.06
C GLY A 103 -2.23 -9.03 -6.45
N ALA A 104 -1.96 -10.21 -7.00
CA ALA A 104 -0.81 -11.02 -6.61
C ALA A 104 0.42 -10.64 -7.42
N HIS A 105 1.52 -10.35 -6.73
CA HIS A 105 2.83 -10.12 -7.30
C HIS A 105 3.77 -11.24 -6.87
N TYR A 106 4.48 -11.82 -7.82
CA TYR A 106 5.33 -12.99 -7.61
C TYR A 106 6.79 -12.59 -7.74
N PHE A 107 7.59 -12.96 -6.75
CA PHE A 107 9.01 -12.68 -6.68
C PHE A 107 9.79 -13.97 -6.47
N ILE A 108 10.90 -14.13 -7.17
CA ILE A 108 11.84 -15.25 -7.00
C ILE A 108 13.27 -14.71 -6.94
N SER A 109 14.16 -15.48 -6.33
CA SER A 109 15.59 -15.29 -6.52
C SER A 109 15.94 -15.49 -7.99
N GLY A 110 16.78 -14.63 -8.56
CA GLY A 110 17.32 -14.84 -9.90
C GLY A 110 18.38 -15.94 -9.95
N ASN A 111 18.87 -16.40 -8.79
CA ASN A 111 19.61 -17.64 -8.66
C ASN A 111 18.63 -18.83 -8.59
N TYR A 112 18.68 -19.69 -9.60
CA TYR A 112 17.78 -20.84 -9.72
C TYR A 112 17.82 -21.75 -8.48
N GLU A 113 19.00 -22.06 -7.96
CA GLU A 113 19.15 -22.94 -6.80
C GLU A 113 18.55 -22.33 -5.53
N ASN A 114 18.69 -21.01 -5.36
CA ASN A 114 18.13 -20.30 -4.22
C ASN A 114 16.60 -20.26 -4.28
N CYS A 115 16.02 -20.03 -5.46
CA CYS A 115 14.57 -20.14 -5.64
C CYS A 115 14.05 -21.55 -5.29
N GLN A 116 14.76 -22.60 -5.73
CA GLN A 116 14.42 -23.99 -5.40
C GLN A 116 14.51 -24.26 -3.88
N LYS A 117 15.38 -23.54 -3.17
CA LYS A 117 15.48 -23.53 -1.70
C LYS A 117 14.48 -22.57 -1.03
N ASN A 118 13.39 -22.22 -1.70
CA ASN A 118 12.30 -21.37 -1.22
C ASN A 118 12.65 -19.88 -1.01
N GLU A 119 13.70 -19.37 -1.66
CA GLU A 119 13.89 -17.92 -1.79
C GLU A 119 12.96 -17.34 -2.85
N LYS A 120 11.66 -17.36 -2.52
CA LYS A 120 10.56 -16.90 -3.37
C LYS A 120 9.38 -16.46 -2.52
N MET A 121 8.63 -15.48 -3.01
CA MET A 121 7.56 -14.82 -2.28
C MET A 121 6.38 -14.42 -3.17
N VAL A 122 5.17 -14.58 -2.64
CA VAL A 122 3.94 -14.03 -3.21
C VAL A 122 3.41 -12.92 -2.32
N VAL A 123 3.20 -11.74 -2.89
CA VAL A 123 2.64 -10.59 -2.19
C VAL A 123 1.27 -10.24 -2.76
N LYS A 124 0.26 -10.23 -1.89
CA LYS A 124 -1.12 -9.85 -2.25
C LYS A 124 -1.35 -8.39 -1.88
N VAL A 125 -1.52 -7.54 -2.89
CA VAL A 125 -1.72 -6.10 -2.76
C VAL A 125 -3.21 -5.77 -2.84
N MET A 126 -3.73 -5.09 -1.82
CA MET A 126 -5.12 -4.65 -1.79
C MET A 126 -5.30 -3.35 -2.58
N ALA A 127 -6.46 -3.19 -3.23
CA ALA A 127 -6.82 -1.94 -3.90
C ALA A 127 -6.92 -0.77 -2.91
N TYR A 128 -6.64 0.44 -3.40
CA TYR A 128 -6.75 1.66 -2.61
C TYR A 128 -8.22 1.91 -2.20
N ARG A 129 -8.46 2.05 -0.90
CA ARG A 129 -9.82 2.25 -0.34
C ARG A 129 -10.45 3.62 -0.63
N GLY A 130 -9.76 4.54 -1.33
CA GLY A 130 -10.30 5.86 -1.66
C GLY A 130 -11.26 5.90 -2.85
N SER A 131 -11.32 4.85 -3.69
CA SER A 131 -12.19 4.81 -4.87
C SER A 131 -13.58 4.21 -4.58
N SER A 132 -13.70 3.29 -3.62
CA SER A 132 -14.98 2.67 -3.26
C SER A 132 -15.96 3.62 -2.57
N ASN A 133 -15.49 4.76 -2.08
CA ASN A 133 -16.36 5.80 -1.51
C ASN A 133 -17.05 6.66 -2.58
N ALA A 134 -16.58 6.73 -3.83
CA ALA A 134 -17.30 7.48 -4.86
C ALA A 134 -18.67 6.85 -5.20
N ALA A 135 -18.76 5.52 -5.15
CA ALA A 135 -20.04 4.79 -5.35
C ALA A 135 -20.95 4.79 -4.10
N SER A 136 -20.38 5.00 -2.90
CA SER A 136 -21.14 5.08 -1.64
C SER A 136 -21.56 6.52 -1.30
N SER A 137 -20.79 7.53 -1.72
CA SER A 137 -21.13 8.95 -1.58
C SER A 137 -22.38 9.35 -2.34
N SER A 138 -22.70 8.67 -3.45
CA SER A 138 -23.96 8.86 -4.17
C SER A 138 -25.19 8.44 -3.32
N ARG A 139 -25.07 7.38 -2.52
CA ARG A 139 -26.18 6.87 -1.68
C ARG A 139 -26.36 7.61 -0.36
N TYR A 140 -25.32 8.30 0.12
CA TYR A 140 -25.47 9.22 1.25
C TYR A 140 -26.15 10.54 0.82
N LEU A 141 -25.86 11.05 -0.37
CA LEU A 141 -26.49 12.28 -0.88
C LEU A 141 -27.98 12.10 -1.22
N SER A 142 -28.43 10.89 -1.56
CA SER A 142 -29.86 10.60 -1.76
C SER A 142 -30.64 10.43 -0.44
N SER A 143 -29.97 10.15 0.67
CA SER A 143 -30.60 10.03 2.01
C SER A 143 -30.59 11.37 2.78
N ILE A 144 -29.71 12.30 2.39
CA ILE A 144 -29.58 13.63 2.99
C ILE A 144 -30.42 14.68 2.24
N GLY A 145 -31.61 14.31 1.77
CA GLY A 145 -32.61 15.22 1.22
C GLY A 145 -33.11 16.32 2.18
N GLY A 146 -32.49 16.50 3.35
CA GLY A 146 -32.84 17.53 4.34
C GLY A 146 -31.69 18.31 4.97
N VAL A 147 -30.41 18.02 4.69
CA VAL A 147 -29.29 18.72 5.37
C VAL A 147 -28.49 19.64 4.42
N GLY A 148 -28.58 19.43 3.10
CA GLY A 148 -27.95 20.29 2.10
C GLY A 148 -28.56 21.69 1.97
N ALA A 149 -29.79 21.91 2.46
CA ALA A 149 -30.47 23.21 2.39
C ALA A 149 -29.98 24.23 3.45
N PHE A 150 -29.34 23.77 4.53
CA PHE A 150 -28.91 24.68 5.61
C PHE A 150 -27.53 25.29 5.40
N VAL A 151 -26.67 24.67 4.57
CA VAL A 151 -25.32 25.21 4.31
C VAL A 151 -25.36 26.34 3.28
N ALA A 152 -26.34 26.33 2.36
CA ALA A 152 -26.50 27.39 1.36
C ALA A 152 -27.17 28.67 1.92
N SER A 153 -27.96 28.58 2.99
CA SER A 153 -28.68 29.75 3.54
C SER A 153 -27.84 30.63 4.49
N PHE A 154 -26.69 30.16 5.00
CA PHE A 154 -25.82 31.00 5.84
C PHE A 154 -24.82 31.86 5.06
N LEU A 155 -24.57 31.55 3.79
CA LEU A 155 -23.68 32.32 2.92
C LEU A 155 -24.35 33.52 2.24
N LEU A 156 -25.69 33.63 2.27
CA LEU A 156 -26.42 34.76 1.67
C LEU A 156 -26.88 35.85 2.65
N LEU A 157 -26.59 35.71 3.96
CA LEU A 157 -27.02 36.68 4.98
C LEU A 157 -25.89 37.57 5.53
N HIS A 158 -24.73 37.61 4.89
CA HIS A 158 -23.60 38.47 5.28
C HIS A 158 -23.12 39.43 4.16
N ILE A 159 -23.96 39.69 3.14
CA ILE A 159 -23.72 40.76 2.13
C ILE A 159 -24.91 41.73 2.05
N ALA A 160 -25.62 41.96 3.16
CA ALA A 160 -26.53 43.10 3.30
C ALA A 160 -26.31 43.76 4.66
#